data_AF-A0A5C4SSE8-F1
#
_entry.id   AF-A0A5C4SSE8-F1
#
_cell.length_a   1.000
_cell.length_b   1.000
_cell.length_c   1.000
_cell.angle_alpha   90.00
_cell.angle_beta   90.00
_cell.angle_gamma   90.00
#
_symmetry.space_group_name_H-M   'P 1'
#
loop_
_entity.id
_entity.type
_entity.pdbx_description
1 polymer ?
#
loop_
_entity_poly.entity_id
_entity_poly.type
_entity_poly.pdbx_seq_one_letter_code
_entity_poly.pdbx_strand_id
1 'polypeptide(L)'
;MTNLFIALSNNQVSNSSILAKEMKHDKNILITSRKLNFNEAIFSKVICVEQSFNNQSTGVIKSVRAIIAKIKSYKKIVDRISYLKNEKDITIYFSYIEDILTNYLLFSFNKNVKGVVVEDGTLNYYSHTINSISKLKIYSKWLLSKWYGIPFILYKGHSSGIEYDFVKEQYVRSPEISLFPEKSKQLKFSKRYLDLSQTILVVGQEAYINMYGKEMYLKRLKELIEIITESDSYSTSKKIYYKPHRHGGRVENSFISNLFGDKEVVFLDSDAPLEDLYFNQLKSKHIFGFDSSVFLNIYLETDEAVRNEINFNVLLVYNKKMKPIFNRFNFNIFE
;
A
#
# COMPACT_ATOMS: atom_id res chain seq x y z
N MET A 1 -13.47 18.17 -18.39
CA MET A 1 -12.36 17.22 -18.59
C MET A 1 -12.84 15.80 -18.26
N THR A 2 -12.23 14.74 -18.80
CA THR A 2 -12.53 13.35 -18.38
C THR A 2 -11.44 12.84 -17.45
N ASN A 3 -11.83 12.44 -16.23
CA ASN A 3 -10.91 11.92 -15.22
C ASN A 3 -11.17 10.43 -15.03
N LEU A 4 -10.14 9.60 -15.24
CA LEU A 4 -10.22 8.16 -15.07
C LEU A 4 -9.40 7.72 -13.85
N PHE A 5 -10.08 7.38 -12.76
CA PHE A 5 -9.48 6.91 -11.52
C PHE A 5 -9.33 5.38 -11.55
N ILE A 6 -8.13 4.88 -11.24
CA ILE A 6 -7.85 3.44 -11.11
C ILE A 6 -7.53 3.17 -9.65
N ALA A 7 -8.46 2.52 -8.94
CA ALA A 7 -8.33 2.24 -7.51
C ALA A 7 -8.72 0.80 -7.19
N LEU A 8 -7.72 -0.03 -6.91
CA LEU A 8 -7.82 -1.48 -6.71
C LEU A 8 -7.61 -1.91 -5.24
N SER A 9 -7.46 -0.95 -4.33
CA SER A 9 -7.40 -1.16 -2.87
C SER A 9 -8.26 -0.10 -2.14
N ASN A 10 -8.63 -0.36 -0.89
CA ASN A 10 -9.45 0.59 -0.11
C ASN A 10 -8.76 1.96 0.05
N ASN A 11 -7.44 1.98 0.27
CA ASN A 11 -6.69 3.23 0.37
C ASN A 11 -6.76 4.04 -0.94
N GLN A 12 -6.53 3.38 -2.08
CA GLN A 12 -6.62 4.03 -3.40
C GLN A 12 -8.03 4.58 -3.67
N VAL A 13 -9.08 3.86 -3.24
CA VAL A 13 -10.47 4.30 -3.40
C VAL A 13 -10.75 5.53 -2.54
N SER A 14 -10.27 5.54 -1.30
CA SER A 14 -10.38 6.69 -0.39
C SER A 14 -9.70 7.93 -1.00
N ASN A 15 -8.44 7.78 -1.42
CA ASN A 15 -7.65 8.87 -2.00
C ASN A 15 -8.27 9.38 -3.32
N SER A 16 -8.75 8.48 -4.18
CA SER A 16 -9.47 8.86 -5.41
C SER A 16 -10.76 9.61 -5.12
N SER A 17 -11.50 9.20 -4.08
CA SER A 17 -12.74 9.84 -3.67
C SER A 17 -12.52 11.26 -3.14
N ILE A 18 -11.41 11.49 -2.44
CA ILE A 18 -11.00 12.83 -1.98
C ILE A 18 -10.76 13.75 -3.18
N LEU A 19 -9.96 13.30 -4.15
CA LEU A 19 -9.66 14.09 -5.35
C LEU A 19 -10.88 14.33 -6.23
N ALA A 20 -11.69 13.29 -6.48
CA ALA A 20 -12.88 13.41 -7.32
C ALA A 20 -13.93 14.38 -6.73
N LYS A 21 -14.03 14.48 -5.39
CA LYS A 21 -14.90 15.47 -4.72
C LYS A 21 -14.48 16.91 -4.96
N GLU A 22 -13.20 17.17 -5.25
CA GLU A 22 -12.71 18.51 -5.60
C GLU A 22 -13.00 18.86 -7.07
N MET A 23 -13.19 17.83 -7.91
CA MET A 23 -13.42 17.93 -9.35
C MET A 23 -14.90 17.74 -9.71
N LYS A 24 -15.83 18.36 -8.98
CA LYS A 24 -17.28 18.08 -9.06
C LYS A 24 -17.91 18.31 -10.43
N HIS A 25 -17.31 19.16 -11.26
CA HIS A 25 -17.83 19.51 -12.59
C HIS A 25 -17.24 18.66 -13.72
N ASP A 26 -16.29 17.77 -13.41
CA ASP A 26 -15.67 16.89 -14.39
C ASP A 26 -16.36 15.54 -14.49
N LYS A 27 -16.13 14.87 -15.62
CA LYS A 27 -16.58 13.50 -15.83
C LYS A 27 -15.63 12.54 -15.10
N ASN A 28 -15.94 12.25 -13.84
CA ASN A 28 -15.14 11.37 -12.98
C ASN A 28 -15.59 9.91 -13.15
N ILE A 29 -14.70 9.07 -13.68
CA ILE A 29 -14.95 7.64 -13.90
C ILE A 29 -14.04 6.84 -12.98
N LEU A 30 -14.61 5.97 -12.14
CA LEU A 30 -13.85 5.08 -11.27
C LEU A 30 -13.77 3.67 -11.86
N ILE A 31 -12.57 3.11 -11.96
CA ILE A 31 -12.34 1.68 -12.15
C ILE A 31 -11.89 1.08 -10.82
N THR A 32 -12.68 0.14 -10.30
CA THR A 32 -12.43 -0.46 -8.98
C THR A 32 -12.91 -1.91 -8.88
N SER A 33 -12.91 -2.49 -7.67
CA SER A 33 -13.47 -3.81 -7.40
C SER A 33 -14.77 -3.73 -6.62
N ARG A 34 -15.74 -4.60 -6.94
CA ARG A 34 -17.03 -4.69 -6.20
C ARG A 34 -16.87 -5.01 -4.71
N LYS A 35 -15.70 -5.50 -4.30
CA LYS A 35 -15.42 -5.85 -2.89
C LYS A 35 -14.92 -4.66 -2.06
N LEU A 36 -14.70 -3.50 -2.67
CA LEU A 36 -14.18 -2.31 -2.00
C LEU A 36 -15.34 -1.35 -1.71
N ASN A 37 -15.19 -0.58 -0.64
CA ASN A 37 -16.19 0.40 -0.24
C ASN A 37 -15.95 1.72 -0.98
N PHE A 38 -16.89 2.14 -1.83
CA PHE A 38 -16.86 3.43 -2.52
C PHE A 38 -18.24 4.08 -2.50
N ASN A 39 -18.29 5.41 -2.62
CA ASN A 39 -19.53 6.15 -2.76
C ASN A 39 -19.76 6.47 -4.23
N GLU A 40 -20.76 5.82 -4.85
CA GLU A 40 -21.12 5.99 -6.25
C GLU A 40 -21.50 7.44 -6.60
N ALA A 41 -22.07 8.20 -5.66
CA ALA A 41 -22.51 9.57 -5.91
C ALA A 41 -21.34 10.55 -6.20
N ILE A 42 -20.10 10.16 -5.91
CA ILE A 42 -18.91 10.97 -6.22
C ILE A 42 -18.52 10.83 -7.69
N PHE A 43 -18.87 9.72 -8.34
CA PHE A 43 -18.38 9.38 -9.66
C PHE A 43 -19.52 9.38 -10.67
N SER A 44 -19.31 10.00 -11.83
CA SER A 44 -20.25 9.97 -12.94
C SER A 44 -20.47 8.55 -13.48
N LYS A 45 -19.47 7.67 -13.33
CA LYS A 45 -19.55 6.25 -13.70
C LYS A 45 -18.59 5.43 -12.87
N VAL A 46 -19.05 4.27 -12.40
CA VAL A 46 -18.17 3.26 -11.77
C VAL A 46 -18.14 1.99 -12.63
N ILE A 47 -16.95 1.47 -12.86
CA ILE A 47 -16.72 0.25 -13.62
C ILE A 47 -15.98 -0.75 -12.73
N CYS A 48 -16.73 -1.72 -12.23
CA CYS A 48 -16.16 -2.71 -11.32
C CYS A 48 -15.60 -3.92 -12.07
N VAL A 49 -14.47 -4.42 -11.58
CA VAL A 49 -13.91 -5.72 -11.95
C VAL A 49 -14.55 -6.83 -11.11
N GLU A 50 -14.74 -8.00 -11.73
CA GLU A 50 -15.45 -9.15 -11.13
C GLU A 50 -14.58 -9.97 -10.17
N GLN A 51 -13.24 -9.83 -10.22
CA GLN A 51 -12.30 -10.64 -9.43
C GLN A 51 -11.59 -9.82 -8.34
N SER A 52 -11.24 -10.46 -7.22
CA SER A 52 -10.33 -9.88 -6.23
C SER A 52 -8.88 -10.03 -6.67
N PHE A 53 -8.10 -8.96 -6.62
CA PHE A 53 -6.71 -8.92 -7.06
C PHE A 53 -5.68 -9.40 -6.03
N ASN A 54 -6.09 -10.17 -5.02
CA ASN A 54 -5.17 -10.76 -4.05
C ASN A 54 -4.28 -11.81 -4.75
N ASN A 55 -3.10 -11.37 -5.20
CA ASN A 55 -2.14 -12.12 -6.01
C ASN A 55 -1.29 -13.13 -5.19
N GLN A 56 -1.88 -13.83 -4.22
CA GLN A 56 -1.13 -14.75 -3.36
C GLN A 56 -1.36 -16.18 -3.80
N SER A 57 -0.77 -16.50 -4.94
CA SER A 57 -0.71 -17.86 -5.44
C SER A 57 0.60 -18.52 -4.99
N THR A 58 0.50 -19.58 -4.20
CA THR A 58 1.63 -20.40 -3.71
C THR A 58 2.23 -21.34 -4.78
N GLY A 59 2.27 -20.93 -6.05
CA GLY A 59 2.88 -21.72 -7.13
C GLY A 59 2.85 -21.04 -8.49
N VAL A 60 3.83 -21.38 -9.35
CA VAL A 60 4.02 -20.76 -10.68
C VAL A 60 2.77 -20.88 -11.56
N ILE A 61 2.17 -22.07 -11.62
CA ILE A 61 0.95 -22.32 -12.42
C ILE A 61 -0.22 -21.48 -11.92
N LYS A 62 -0.42 -21.42 -10.59
CA LYS A 62 -1.49 -20.60 -9.98
C LYS A 62 -1.25 -19.11 -10.23
N SER A 63 0.01 -18.67 -10.20
CA SER A 63 0.40 -17.27 -10.51
C SER A 63 0.09 -16.91 -11.95
N VAL A 64 0.46 -17.77 -12.91
CA VAL A 64 0.15 -17.57 -14.33
C VAL A 64 -1.36 -17.55 -14.56
N ARG A 65 -2.12 -18.48 -13.98
CA ARG A 65 -3.59 -18.48 -14.07
C ARG A 65 -4.20 -17.19 -13.50
N ALA A 66 -3.68 -16.69 -12.37
CA ALA A 66 -4.13 -15.43 -11.78
C ALA A 66 -3.83 -14.23 -12.71
N ILE A 67 -2.65 -14.19 -13.33
CA ILE A 67 -2.29 -13.16 -14.32
C ILE A 67 -3.24 -13.22 -15.53
N ILE A 68 -3.50 -14.40 -16.08
CA ILE A 68 -4.42 -14.58 -17.23
C ILE A 68 -5.84 -14.13 -16.87
N ALA A 69 -6.35 -14.54 -15.70
CA ALA A 69 -7.69 -14.17 -15.26
C ALA A 69 -7.81 -12.64 -15.08
N LYS A 70 -6.78 -12.02 -14.50
CA LYS A 70 -6.65 -10.57 -14.35
C LYS A 70 -6.65 -9.86 -15.71
N ILE A 71 -5.86 -10.33 -16.67
CA ILE A 71 -5.81 -9.82 -18.05
C ILE A 71 -7.17 -9.88 -18.73
N LYS A 72 -7.88 -11.02 -18.63
CA LYS A 72 -9.23 -11.17 -19.20
C LYS A 72 -10.21 -10.19 -18.59
N SER A 73 -10.16 -9.99 -17.26
CA SER A 73 -10.99 -8.99 -16.58
C SER A 73 -10.67 -7.58 -17.07
N TYR A 74 -9.40 -7.23 -17.20
CA TYR A 74 -8.97 -5.93 -17.70
C TYR A 74 -9.36 -5.68 -19.16
N LYS A 75 -9.34 -6.69 -20.01
CA LYS A 75 -9.85 -6.56 -21.38
C LYS A 75 -11.32 -6.13 -21.39
N LYS A 76 -12.17 -6.76 -20.57
CA LYS A 76 -13.59 -6.33 -20.43
C LYS A 76 -13.70 -4.86 -19.98
N ILE A 77 -12.82 -4.39 -19.10
CA ILE A 77 -12.79 -2.99 -18.66
C ILE A 77 -12.39 -2.07 -19.82
N VAL A 78 -11.31 -2.40 -20.52
CA VAL A 78 -10.82 -1.65 -21.69
C VAL A 78 -11.91 -1.52 -22.76
N ASP A 79 -12.66 -2.60 -23.02
CA ASP A 79 -13.77 -2.58 -23.97
C ASP A 79 -14.87 -1.60 -23.52
N ARG A 80 -15.23 -1.60 -22.22
CA ARG A 80 -16.23 -0.69 -21.63
C ARG A 80 -15.83 0.78 -21.63
N ILE A 81 -14.54 1.08 -21.70
CA ILE A 81 -14.02 2.46 -21.78
C ILE A 81 -13.51 2.81 -23.17
N SER A 82 -13.63 1.94 -24.16
CA SER A 82 -13.05 2.11 -25.51
C SER A 82 -13.47 3.42 -26.20
N TYR A 83 -14.66 3.94 -25.87
CA TYR A 83 -15.14 5.25 -26.32
C TYR A 83 -14.23 6.42 -25.90
N LEU A 84 -13.36 6.24 -24.90
CA LEU A 84 -12.38 7.24 -24.43
C LEU A 84 -11.04 7.21 -25.19
N LYS A 85 -10.82 6.27 -26.13
CA LYS A 85 -9.54 6.16 -26.85
C LYS A 85 -9.15 7.41 -27.64
N ASN A 86 -10.16 8.15 -28.11
CA ASN A 86 -9.99 9.35 -28.92
C ASN A 86 -10.35 10.64 -28.14
N GLU A 87 -10.58 10.53 -26.83
CA GLU A 87 -10.84 11.69 -25.97
C GLU A 87 -9.63 12.64 -26.01
N LYS A 88 -9.88 13.94 -26.20
CA LYS A 88 -8.80 14.93 -26.36
C LYS A 88 -8.20 15.34 -25.01
N ASP A 89 -9.01 15.35 -23.96
CA ASP A 89 -8.62 15.79 -22.63
C ASP A 89 -9.00 14.73 -21.59
N ILE A 90 -8.07 13.78 -21.41
CA ILE A 90 -8.20 12.67 -20.46
C ILE A 90 -7.02 12.65 -19.49
N THR A 91 -7.35 12.63 -18.20
CA THR A 91 -6.39 12.49 -17.11
C THR A 91 -6.62 11.17 -16.40
N ILE A 92 -5.57 10.36 -16.26
CA ILE A 92 -5.60 9.10 -15.53
C ILE A 92 -4.99 9.31 -14.15
N TYR A 93 -5.77 8.99 -13.12
CA TYR A 93 -5.35 8.99 -11.73
C TYR A 93 -5.04 7.56 -11.31
N PHE A 94 -3.80 7.28 -10.91
CA PHE A 94 -3.34 5.92 -10.68
C PHE A 94 -2.23 5.87 -9.63
N SER A 95 -1.99 4.70 -9.04
CA SER A 95 -0.98 4.58 -7.97
C SER A 95 0.37 4.02 -8.43
N TYR A 96 0.38 3.11 -9.39
CA TYR A 96 1.61 2.52 -9.90
C TYR A 96 1.43 1.95 -11.32
N ILE A 97 2.50 1.94 -12.10
CA ILE A 97 2.53 1.48 -13.51
C ILE A 97 2.88 0.00 -13.66
N GLU A 98 3.10 -0.72 -12.55
CA GLU A 98 3.32 -2.18 -12.57
C GLU A 98 2.04 -2.98 -12.88
N ASP A 99 0.86 -2.38 -12.68
CA ASP A 99 -0.40 -3.04 -13.00
C ASP A 99 -0.62 -3.07 -14.52
N ILE A 100 -1.11 -4.20 -15.05
CA ILE A 100 -1.34 -4.36 -16.50
C ILE A 100 -2.32 -3.33 -17.02
N LEU A 101 -3.40 -3.05 -16.28
CA LEU A 101 -4.40 -2.09 -16.72
C LEU A 101 -3.81 -0.68 -16.74
N THR A 102 -3.25 -0.23 -15.63
CA THR A 102 -2.65 1.11 -15.53
C THR A 102 -1.58 1.35 -16.60
N ASN A 103 -0.68 0.37 -16.77
CA ASN A 103 0.36 0.44 -17.79
C ASN A 103 -0.23 0.59 -19.20
N TYR A 104 -1.13 -0.31 -19.58
CA TYR A 104 -1.78 -0.26 -20.89
C TYR A 104 -2.50 1.09 -21.12
N LEU A 105 -3.19 1.59 -20.10
CA LEU A 105 -3.93 2.84 -20.20
C LEU A 105 -3.05 4.07 -20.39
N LEU A 106 -1.89 4.11 -19.72
CA LEU A 106 -0.94 5.22 -19.85
C LEU A 106 -0.10 5.15 -21.14
N PHE A 107 0.26 3.95 -21.59
CA PHE A 107 1.24 3.81 -22.67
C PHE A 107 0.65 3.45 -24.04
N SER A 108 -0.58 2.92 -24.09
CA SER A 108 -1.09 2.30 -25.33
C SER A 108 -2.57 2.58 -25.63
N PHE A 109 -3.30 3.22 -24.73
CA PHE A 109 -4.75 3.39 -24.86
C PHE A 109 -5.16 4.70 -25.55
N ASN A 110 -4.62 5.84 -25.12
CA ASN A 110 -4.93 7.17 -25.67
C ASN A 110 -3.62 7.97 -25.81
N LYS A 111 -3.40 8.62 -26.95
CA LYS A 111 -2.17 9.40 -27.26
C LYS A 111 -2.07 10.72 -26.50
N ASN A 112 -3.20 11.26 -26.02
CA ASN A 112 -3.30 12.55 -25.34
C ASN A 112 -3.39 12.40 -23.80
N VAL A 113 -3.06 11.21 -23.28
CA VAL A 113 -3.22 10.91 -21.86
C VAL A 113 -2.30 11.76 -20.99
N LYS A 114 -2.88 12.36 -19.96
CA LYS A 114 -2.14 12.95 -18.83
C LYS A 114 -2.20 11.97 -17.66
N GLY A 115 -1.09 11.79 -16.96
CA GLY A 115 -1.03 10.98 -15.76
C GLY A 115 -0.97 11.84 -14.50
N VAL A 116 -1.65 11.39 -13.46
CA VAL A 116 -1.52 11.90 -12.09
C VAL A 116 -1.35 10.71 -11.16
N VAL A 117 -0.27 10.72 -10.40
CA VAL A 117 -0.03 9.67 -9.41
C VAL A 117 -0.84 9.97 -8.15
N VAL A 118 -1.43 8.94 -7.56
CA VAL A 118 -2.16 9.02 -6.28
C VAL A 118 -1.53 8.03 -5.31
N GLU A 119 -1.18 8.49 -4.12
CA GLU A 119 -0.52 7.67 -3.10
C GLU A 119 -1.22 6.32 -2.85
N ASP A 120 -0.44 5.23 -2.90
CA ASP A 120 -0.87 3.87 -2.49
C ASP A 120 -0.49 3.57 -1.03
N GLY A 121 0.63 4.12 -0.59
CA GLY A 121 1.33 3.79 0.65
C GLY A 121 2.76 4.32 0.58
N THR A 122 3.74 3.51 0.99
CA THR A 122 5.15 3.95 1.04
C THR A 122 5.83 4.08 -0.33
N LEU A 123 5.23 3.56 -1.40
CA LEU A 123 5.86 3.49 -2.74
C LEU A 123 6.37 4.85 -3.24
N ASN A 124 5.69 5.95 -2.91
CA ASN A 124 6.04 7.30 -3.37
C ASN A 124 7.27 7.89 -2.67
N TYR A 125 7.81 7.22 -1.65
CA TYR A 125 8.79 7.78 -0.73
C TYR A 125 10.18 7.10 -0.81
N TYR A 126 10.32 5.98 -1.53
CA TYR A 126 11.60 5.29 -1.72
C TYR A 126 11.79 4.86 -3.17
N SER A 127 13.05 4.63 -3.56
CA SER A 127 13.38 4.18 -4.92
C SER A 127 12.90 2.75 -5.18
N HIS A 128 11.75 2.61 -5.85
CA HIS A 128 11.23 1.35 -6.34
C HIS A 128 11.15 1.35 -7.87
N THR A 129 11.72 0.34 -8.50
CA THR A 129 11.79 0.22 -9.97
C THR A 129 11.39 -1.18 -10.41
N ILE A 130 11.30 -1.41 -11.72
CA ILE A 130 11.02 -2.75 -12.28
C ILE A 130 12.02 -3.82 -11.80
N ASN A 131 13.25 -3.42 -11.48
CA ASN A 131 14.30 -4.30 -10.94
C ASN A 131 14.05 -4.74 -9.50
N SER A 132 13.15 -4.04 -8.79
CA SER A 132 12.72 -4.41 -7.43
C SER A 132 11.66 -5.53 -7.44
N ILE A 133 11.20 -5.94 -8.63
CA ILE A 133 10.16 -6.95 -8.81
C ILE A 133 10.74 -8.21 -9.45
N SER A 134 10.17 -9.37 -9.14
CA SER A 134 10.54 -10.64 -9.77
C SER A 134 10.49 -10.56 -11.31
N LYS A 135 11.63 -10.81 -11.96
CA LYS A 135 11.77 -10.86 -13.42
C LYS A 135 10.73 -11.80 -14.04
N LEU A 136 10.56 -12.99 -13.50
CA LEU A 136 9.60 -13.98 -13.99
C LEU A 136 8.17 -13.42 -14.02
N LYS A 137 7.77 -12.70 -12.96
CA LYS A 137 6.43 -12.08 -12.88
C LYS A 137 6.27 -10.99 -13.94
N ILE A 138 7.28 -10.13 -14.12
CA ILE A 138 7.27 -9.05 -15.11
C ILE A 138 7.22 -9.61 -16.55
N TYR A 139 8.07 -10.57 -16.88
CA TYR A 139 8.06 -11.20 -18.21
C TYR A 139 6.76 -11.95 -18.49
N SER A 140 6.18 -12.61 -17.48
CA SER A 140 4.87 -13.24 -17.61
C SER A 140 3.77 -12.22 -17.92
N LYS A 141 3.75 -11.08 -17.21
CA LYS A 141 2.83 -9.97 -17.51
C LYS A 141 3.03 -9.47 -18.93
N TRP A 142 4.27 -9.20 -19.34
CA TRP A 142 4.61 -8.70 -20.67
C TRP A 142 4.13 -9.63 -21.79
N LEU A 143 4.50 -10.92 -21.73
CA LEU A 143 4.16 -11.90 -22.76
C LEU A 143 2.64 -12.14 -22.83
N LEU A 144 2.00 -12.41 -21.69
CA LEU A 144 0.58 -12.77 -21.65
C LEU A 144 -0.29 -11.57 -22.04
N SER A 145 0.01 -10.38 -21.54
CA SER A 145 -0.80 -9.18 -21.85
C SER A 145 -0.78 -8.83 -23.34
N LYS A 146 0.38 -8.99 -24.02
CA LYS A 146 0.52 -8.83 -25.46
C LYS A 146 -0.37 -9.82 -26.22
N TRP A 147 -0.36 -11.10 -25.84
CA TRP A 147 -1.17 -12.12 -26.51
C TRP A 147 -2.68 -11.86 -26.39
N TYR A 148 -3.13 -11.31 -25.26
CA TYR A 148 -4.55 -11.02 -25.02
C TYR A 148 -5.02 -9.67 -25.57
N GLY A 149 -4.13 -8.87 -26.17
CA GLY A 149 -4.47 -7.59 -26.83
C GLY A 149 -4.53 -6.38 -25.89
N ILE A 150 -3.91 -6.46 -24.70
CA ILE A 150 -3.72 -5.32 -23.79
C ILE A 150 -2.23 -5.18 -23.44
N PRO A 151 -1.36 -4.87 -24.42
CA PRO A 151 0.08 -4.96 -24.25
C PRO A 151 0.59 -4.16 -23.04
N PHE A 152 1.33 -4.85 -22.17
CA PHE A 152 2.11 -4.23 -21.10
C PHE A 152 3.46 -3.77 -21.65
N ILE A 153 3.83 -2.52 -21.42
CA ILE A 153 5.15 -1.97 -21.75
C ILE A 153 6.08 -2.17 -20.55
N LEU A 154 7.27 -2.73 -20.83
CA LEU A 154 8.37 -2.77 -19.87
C LEU A 154 8.86 -1.33 -19.62
N TYR A 155 8.36 -0.73 -18.55
CA TYR A 155 8.65 0.65 -18.20
C TYR A 155 10.09 0.82 -17.68
N LYS A 156 10.58 2.05 -17.76
CA LYS A 156 11.86 2.49 -17.20
C LYS A 156 11.58 3.47 -16.05
N GLY A 157 12.54 3.59 -15.14
CA GLY A 157 12.41 4.46 -13.98
C GLY A 157 11.54 3.88 -12.85
N HIS A 158 10.92 4.78 -12.11
CA HIS A 158 10.21 4.54 -10.87
C HIS A 158 8.86 3.87 -11.12
N SER A 159 8.49 2.93 -10.24
CA SER A 159 7.25 2.15 -10.38
C SER A 159 5.96 2.96 -10.17
N SER A 160 6.04 4.17 -9.62
CA SER A 160 4.92 5.10 -9.65
C SER A 160 4.71 5.75 -11.02
N GLY A 161 5.70 5.71 -11.93
CA GLY A 161 5.63 6.37 -13.24
C GLY A 161 5.75 7.90 -13.23
N ILE A 162 5.99 8.52 -12.08
CA ILE A 162 6.07 9.99 -11.91
C ILE A 162 7.15 10.67 -12.77
N GLU A 163 8.19 9.95 -13.16
CA GLU A 163 9.28 10.45 -14.00
C GLU A 163 8.87 10.69 -15.45
N TYR A 164 7.80 10.08 -15.94
CA TYR A 164 7.36 10.26 -17.32
C TYR A 164 6.80 11.66 -17.58
N ASP A 165 7.10 12.26 -18.74
CA ASP A 165 6.70 13.64 -19.08
C ASP A 165 5.18 13.85 -19.16
N PHE A 166 4.45 12.80 -19.53
CA PHE A 166 2.99 12.82 -19.56
C PHE A 166 2.39 12.75 -18.14
N VAL A 167 3.17 12.35 -17.13
CA VAL A 167 2.77 12.36 -15.72
C VAL A 167 3.13 13.70 -15.10
N LYS A 168 2.11 14.50 -14.83
CA LYS A 168 2.26 15.91 -14.48
C LYS A 168 2.57 16.12 -13.01
N GLU A 169 1.95 15.33 -12.15
CA GLU A 169 2.05 15.50 -10.70
C GLU A 169 1.71 14.21 -9.96
N GLN A 170 1.99 14.22 -8.66
CA GLN A 170 1.56 13.22 -7.71
C GLN A 170 0.87 13.86 -6.51
N TYR A 171 -0.20 13.23 -6.02
CA TYR A 171 -0.85 13.59 -4.77
C TYR A 171 -0.41 12.61 -3.68
N VAL A 172 0.29 13.16 -2.69
CA VAL A 172 0.87 12.42 -1.57
C VAL A 172 0.61 13.16 -0.26
N ARG A 173 0.55 12.43 0.85
CA ARG A 173 0.28 13.01 2.17
C ARG A 173 1.46 13.78 2.75
N SER A 174 2.69 13.55 2.28
CA SER A 174 3.88 14.32 2.65
C SER A 174 4.75 14.68 1.44
N PRO A 175 4.38 15.71 0.67
CA PRO A 175 5.06 16.12 -0.55
C PRO A 175 6.57 16.36 -0.40
N GLU A 176 6.96 17.01 0.69
CA GLU A 176 8.31 17.49 0.98
C GLU A 176 9.35 16.38 1.14
N ILE A 177 8.91 15.21 1.59
CA ILE A 177 9.77 14.04 1.78
C ILE A 177 9.59 12.97 0.70
N SER A 178 8.69 13.19 -0.27
CA SER A 178 8.50 12.24 -1.37
C SER A 178 9.79 12.11 -2.20
N LEU A 179 9.88 11.08 -3.04
CA LEU A 179 11.05 10.90 -3.89
C LEU A 179 11.15 11.99 -4.99
N PHE A 180 10.02 12.63 -5.33
CA PHE A 180 9.92 13.68 -6.34
C PHE A 180 9.10 14.87 -5.80
N PRO A 181 9.65 15.66 -4.86
CA PRO A 181 8.92 16.76 -4.21
C PRO A 181 8.43 17.82 -5.19
N GLU A 182 9.18 18.09 -6.26
CA GLU A 182 8.88 19.11 -7.27
C GLU A 182 7.61 18.82 -8.08
N LYS A 183 7.21 17.55 -8.18
CA LYS A 183 5.95 17.12 -8.79
C LYS A 183 4.87 16.80 -7.76
N SER A 184 5.13 17.02 -6.47
CA SER A 184 4.23 16.57 -5.40
C SER A 184 3.29 17.66 -4.93
N LYS A 185 2.01 17.30 -4.81
CA LYS A 185 0.95 18.09 -4.20
C LYS A 185 0.44 17.40 -2.96
N GLN A 186 0.04 18.21 -1.97
CA GLN A 186 -0.54 17.72 -0.74
C GLN A 186 -1.89 17.04 -1.03
N LEU A 187 -1.96 15.73 -0.78
CA LEU A 187 -3.22 15.02 -0.68
C LEU A 187 -3.86 15.38 0.66
N LYS A 188 -5.15 15.76 0.67
CA LYS A 188 -5.86 16.01 1.91
C LYS A 188 -6.09 14.69 2.65
N PHE A 189 -5.88 14.70 3.96
CA PHE A 189 -6.20 13.59 4.84
C PHE A 189 -6.60 14.14 6.21
N SER A 190 -7.34 13.36 6.98
CA SER A 190 -7.80 13.78 8.30
C SER A 190 -6.75 13.48 9.36
N LYS A 191 -6.47 14.45 10.22
CA LYS A 191 -5.75 14.21 11.46
C LYS A 191 -6.70 13.62 12.50
N ARG A 192 -6.19 12.76 13.36
CA ARG A 192 -6.93 12.05 14.39
C ARG A 192 -6.23 12.30 15.72
N TYR A 193 -6.98 12.86 16.66
CA TYR A 193 -6.56 12.99 18.05
C TYR A 193 -6.81 11.67 18.77
N LEU A 194 -5.93 11.30 19.70
CA LEU A 194 -6.10 10.14 20.55
C LEU A 194 -5.47 10.35 21.93
N ASP A 195 -6.08 9.75 22.95
CA ASP A 195 -5.46 9.59 24.25
C ASP A 195 -4.67 8.28 24.26
N LEU A 196 -3.35 8.38 24.46
CA LEU A 196 -2.43 7.24 24.37
C LEU A 196 -2.56 6.31 25.58
N SER A 197 -2.50 5.00 25.32
CA SER A 197 -2.40 3.97 26.35
C SER A 197 -0.94 3.52 26.53
N GLN A 198 -0.58 3.18 27.78
CA GLN A 198 0.70 2.54 28.12
C GLN A 198 0.70 1.06 27.71
N THR A 199 0.64 0.83 26.41
CA THR A 199 0.62 -0.50 25.78
C THR A 199 1.57 -0.54 24.60
N ILE A 200 1.97 -1.76 24.24
CA ILE A 200 2.81 -2.03 23.07
C ILE A 200 1.92 -2.59 21.95
N LEU A 201 2.07 -2.06 20.73
CA LEU A 201 1.55 -2.67 19.51
C LEU A 201 2.70 -3.27 18.71
N VAL A 202 2.62 -4.57 18.44
CA VAL A 202 3.54 -5.30 17.56
C VAL A 202 2.86 -5.56 16.22
N VAL A 203 3.48 -5.01 15.17
CA VAL A 203 3.03 -5.15 13.77
C VAL A 203 3.79 -6.31 13.12
N GLY A 204 3.13 -7.45 12.95
CA GLY A 204 3.65 -8.62 12.26
C GLY A 204 3.84 -8.38 10.76
N GLN A 205 4.69 -9.21 10.14
CA GLN A 205 5.01 -9.14 8.71
C GLN A 205 5.09 -10.53 8.09
N GLU A 206 4.11 -11.39 8.37
CA GLU A 206 4.06 -12.81 8.00
C GLU A 206 4.21 -13.09 6.50
N ALA A 207 4.02 -12.08 5.64
CA ALA A 207 4.30 -12.17 4.20
C ALA A 207 5.74 -12.64 3.92
N TYR A 208 6.64 -12.35 4.85
CA TYR A 208 8.02 -12.77 4.90
C TYR A 208 8.25 -14.27 4.96
N ILE A 209 7.32 -15.02 5.57
CA ILE A 209 7.36 -16.49 5.55
C ILE A 209 7.35 -17.01 4.11
N ASN A 210 6.57 -16.38 3.23
CA ASN A 210 6.51 -16.77 1.82
C ASN A 210 7.76 -16.37 1.03
N MET A 211 8.55 -15.41 1.53
CA MET A 211 9.71 -14.86 0.83
C MET A 211 10.99 -15.62 1.16
N TYR A 212 11.17 -16.02 2.42
CA TYR A 212 12.42 -16.62 2.90
C TYR A 212 12.23 -17.80 3.86
N GLY A 213 10.99 -18.26 4.03
CA GLY A 213 10.66 -19.43 4.84
C GLY A 213 10.30 -19.09 6.29
N LYS A 214 9.61 -20.04 6.92
CA LYS A 214 9.09 -19.88 8.29
C LYS A 214 10.22 -19.70 9.32
N GLU A 215 11.28 -20.49 9.22
CA GLU A 215 12.39 -20.47 10.19
C GLU A 215 13.08 -19.10 10.26
N MET A 216 13.43 -18.53 9.10
CA MET A 216 14.06 -17.22 9.03
C MET A 216 13.11 -16.13 9.57
N TYR A 217 11.80 -16.22 9.30
CA TYR A 217 10.83 -15.28 9.87
C TYR A 217 10.75 -15.38 11.39
N LEU A 218 10.67 -16.59 11.93
CA LEU A 218 10.65 -16.81 13.37
C LEU A 218 11.92 -16.30 14.05
N LYS A 219 13.09 -16.42 13.40
CA LYS A 219 14.34 -15.83 13.89
C LYS A 219 14.23 -14.31 13.99
N ARG A 220 13.80 -13.64 12.92
CA ARG A 220 13.65 -12.16 12.90
C ARG A 220 12.56 -11.66 13.85
N LEU A 221 11.50 -12.44 14.04
CA LEU A 221 10.48 -12.14 15.03
C LEU A 221 11.01 -12.24 16.46
N LYS A 222 11.89 -13.22 16.76
CA LYS A 222 12.57 -13.29 18.06
C LYS A 222 13.46 -12.07 18.29
N GLU A 223 14.27 -11.68 17.31
CA GLU A 223 15.11 -10.47 17.39
C GLU A 223 14.27 -9.22 17.67
N LEU A 224 13.12 -9.05 17.01
CA LEU A 224 12.20 -7.95 17.30
C LEU A 224 11.67 -8.01 18.74
N ILE A 225 11.33 -9.19 19.23
CA ILE A 225 10.82 -9.36 20.59
C ILE A 225 11.91 -9.11 21.63
N GLU A 226 13.16 -9.52 21.38
CA GLU A 226 14.32 -9.20 22.22
C GLU A 226 14.47 -7.68 22.37
N ILE A 227 14.44 -6.94 21.25
CA ILE A 227 14.46 -5.45 21.25
C ILE A 227 13.31 -4.88 22.10
N ILE A 228 12.11 -5.45 21.99
CA ILE A 228 10.96 -5.01 22.79
C ILE A 228 11.25 -5.24 24.27
N THR A 229 11.65 -6.46 24.65
CA THR A 229 11.85 -6.86 26.05
C THR A 229 12.98 -6.11 26.75
N GLU A 230 13.98 -5.65 26.00
CA GLU A 230 15.10 -4.83 26.51
C GLU A 230 14.76 -3.34 26.63
N SER A 231 13.60 -2.90 26.10
CA SER A 231 13.20 -1.49 26.13
C SER A 231 12.49 -1.10 27.43
N ASP A 232 12.65 0.16 27.85
CA ASP A 232 11.93 0.72 29.00
C ASP A 232 10.40 0.60 28.86
N SER A 233 9.90 0.61 27.63
CA SER A 233 8.47 0.47 27.33
C SER A 233 7.89 -0.88 27.75
N TYR A 234 8.71 -1.93 27.79
CA TYR A 234 8.27 -3.25 28.21
C TYR A 234 8.08 -3.35 29.71
N SER A 235 8.92 -2.66 30.50
CA SER A 235 8.78 -2.63 31.96
C SER A 235 7.45 -1.99 32.40
N THR A 236 7.03 -0.94 31.70
CA THR A 236 5.85 -0.13 32.03
C THR A 236 4.55 -0.65 31.42
N SER A 237 4.63 -1.39 30.31
CA SER A 237 3.46 -1.93 29.63
C SER A 237 3.01 -3.27 30.24
N LYS A 238 1.73 -3.38 30.60
CA LYS A 238 1.12 -4.66 31.06
C LYS A 238 0.54 -5.48 29.90
N LYS A 239 0.15 -4.81 28.82
CA LYS A 239 -0.58 -5.38 27.69
C LYS A 239 0.18 -5.15 26.38
N ILE A 240 0.25 -6.21 25.58
CA ILE A 240 0.89 -6.24 24.27
C ILE A 240 -0.14 -6.69 23.25
N TYR A 241 -0.38 -5.86 22.25
CA TYR A 241 -1.20 -6.21 21.09
C TYR A 241 -0.31 -6.76 19.99
N TYR A 242 -0.61 -7.95 19.49
CA TYR A 242 0.07 -8.51 18.31
C TYR A 242 -0.90 -8.57 17.14
N LYS A 243 -0.63 -7.82 16.07
CA LYS A 243 -1.40 -7.91 14.81
C LYS A 243 -0.61 -8.71 13.78
N PRO A 244 -1.01 -9.96 13.46
CA PRO A 244 -0.44 -10.65 12.31
C PRO A 244 -0.82 -9.94 11.02
N HIS A 245 0.13 -9.87 10.09
CA HIS A 245 -0.11 -9.48 8.73
C HIS A 245 -1.14 -10.42 8.09
N ARG A 246 -2.10 -9.83 7.39
CA ARG A 246 -3.24 -10.54 6.79
C ARG A 246 -2.78 -11.62 5.81
N HIS A 247 -1.64 -11.36 5.21
CA HIS A 247 -1.03 -12.15 4.17
C HIS A 247 0.24 -12.82 4.68
N GLY A 248 0.31 -14.14 4.65
CA GLY A 248 1.48 -14.89 5.11
C GLY A 248 1.12 -16.16 5.85
N GLY A 249 2.13 -16.99 6.14
CA GLY A 249 1.95 -18.13 7.03
C GLY A 249 1.56 -17.66 8.43
N ARG A 250 0.86 -18.47 9.21
CA ARG A 250 0.55 -18.11 10.61
C ARG A 250 1.66 -18.58 11.54
N VAL A 251 1.94 -17.77 12.55
CA VAL A 251 2.75 -18.13 13.71
C VAL A 251 1.81 -18.56 14.82
N GLU A 252 2.20 -19.57 15.59
CA GLU A 252 1.40 -20.04 16.71
C GLU A 252 1.39 -19.00 17.83
N ASN A 253 0.21 -18.72 18.37
CA ASN A 253 0.05 -17.73 19.45
C ASN A 253 0.85 -18.11 20.70
N SER A 254 0.98 -19.41 20.99
CA SER A 254 1.79 -19.94 22.10
C SER A 254 3.26 -19.55 21.95
N PHE A 255 3.82 -19.63 20.75
CA PHE A 255 5.20 -19.22 20.48
C PHE A 255 5.43 -17.75 20.85
N ILE A 256 4.52 -16.85 20.43
CA ILE A 256 4.64 -15.41 20.71
C ILE A 256 4.42 -15.14 22.20
N SER A 257 3.40 -15.76 22.81
CA SER A 257 3.07 -15.55 24.23
C SER A 257 4.23 -15.96 25.13
N ASN A 258 4.88 -17.09 24.84
CA ASN A 258 6.02 -17.58 25.61
C ASN A 258 7.23 -16.63 25.59
N LEU A 259 7.40 -15.83 24.53
CA LEU A 259 8.50 -14.87 24.42
C LEU A 259 8.25 -13.59 25.24
N PHE A 260 7.00 -13.30 25.60
CA PHE A 260 6.62 -12.13 26.40
C PHE A 260 6.35 -12.47 27.88
N GLY A 261 6.72 -13.68 28.33
CA GLY A 261 6.67 -14.05 29.74
C GLY A 261 5.29 -13.86 30.39
N ASP A 262 5.22 -12.97 31.38
CA ASP A 262 4.05 -12.69 32.21
C ASP A 262 3.11 -11.61 31.65
N LYS A 263 3.44 -11.00 30.49
CA LYS A 263 2.60 -9.95 29.89
C LYS A 263 1.30 -10.50 29.30
N GLU A 264 0.24 -9.69 29.34
CA GLU A 264 -1.00 -10.02 28.65
C GLU A 264 -0.84 -9.78 27.14
N VAL A 265 -0.71 -10.86 26.37
CA VAL A 265 -0.61 -10.79 24.90
C VAL A 265 -1.99 -10.97 24.26
N VAL A 266 -2.46 -9.93 23.57
CA VAL A 266 -3.74 -9.91 22.86
C VAL A 266 -3.49 -10.05 21.35
N PHE A 267 -3.94 -11.15 20.78
CA PHE A 267 -3.84 -11.42 19.34
C PHE A 267 -5.00 -10.77 18.59
N LEU A 268 -4.68 -9.87 17.67
CA LEU A 268 -5.67 -9.11 16.90
C LEU A 268 -6.04 -9.84 15.60
N ASP A 269 -6.96 -10.79 15.68
CA ASP A 269 -7.51 -11.45 14.49
C ASP A 269 -8.69 -10.65 13.91
N SER A 270 -8.36 -9.61 13.16
CA SER A 270 -9.33 -8.72 12.52
C SER A 270 -8.94 -8.41 11.09
N ASP A 271 -9.97 -8.33 10.24
CA ASP A 271 -9.91 -7.85 8.85
C ASP A 271 -9.96 -6.32 8.76
N ALA A 272 -10.09 -5.60 9.88
CA ALA A 272 -10.02 -4.14 9.89
C ALA A 272 -8.58 -3.63 9.64
N PRO A 273 -8.40 -2.52 8.91
CA PRO A 273 -7.08 -1.89 8.74
C PRO A 273 -6.43 -1.65 10.10
N LEU A 274 -5.11 -1.85 10.19
CA LEU A 274 -4.43 -1.72 11.47
C LEU A 274 -4.45 -0.26 11.94
N GLU A 275 -4.43 0.68 11.01
CA GLU A 275 -4.63 2.11 11.22
C GLU A 275 -5.97 2.36 11.94
N ASP A 276 -7.06 1.80 11.43
CA ASP A 276 -8.39 1.96 12.05
C ASP A 276 -8.46 1.33 13.43
N LEU A 277 -7.91 0.12 13.60
CA LEU A 277 -7.82 -0.53 14.92
C LEU A 277 -7.02 0.34 15.88
N TYR A 278 -5.88 0.87 15.42
CA TYR A 278 -5.01 1.72 16.22
C TYR A 278 -5.75 2.94 16.75
N PHE A 279 -6.35 3.74 15.87
CA PHE A 279 -7.02 4.98 16.26
C PHE A 279 -8.32 4.74 17.04
N ASN A 280 -9.06 3.69 16.72
CA ASN A 280 -10.37 3.45 17.35
C ASN A 280 -10.27 2.72 18.70
N GLN A 281 -9.27 1.86 18.88
CA GLN A 281 -9.24 0.91 20.01
C GLN A 281 -7.90 0.84 20.72
N LEU A 282 -6.79 0.68 19.99
CA LEU A 282 -5.52 0.27 20.60
C LEU A 282 -4.77 1.44 21.22
N LYS A 283 -4.57 2.52 20.46
CA LYS A 283 -3.96 3.78 20.89
C LYS A 283 -2.61 3.61 21.63
N SER A 284 -1.87 2.55 21.29
CA SER A 284 -0.59 2.21 21.94
C SER A 284 0.41 3.35 21.78
N LYS A 285 1.01 3.75 22.92
CA LYS A 285 2.13 4.69 22.96
C LYS A 285 3.40 4.13 22.30
N HIS A 286 3.58 2.81 22.33
CA HIS A 286 4.76 2.16 21.78
C HIS A 286 4.37 1.23 20.63
N ILE A 287 4.99 1.42 19.47
CA ILE A 287 4.72 0.64 18.27
C ILE A 287 6.03 0.02 17.79
N PHE A 288 6.03 -1.30 17.66
CA PHE A 288 7.15 -2.11 17.20
C PHE A 288 6.74 -2.96 16.01
N GLY A 289 7.69 -3.26 15.12
CA GLY A 289 7.38 -4.01 13.91
C GLY A 289 8.52 -3.99 12.92
N PHE A 290 8.23 -4.49 11.73
CA PHE A 290 9.15 -4.50 10.60
C PHE A 290 8.93 -3.25 9.72
N ASP A 291 9.45 -3.26 8.49
CA ASP A 291 9.33 -2.23 7.46
C ASP A 291 7.92 -2.11 6.83
N SER A 292 6.89 -1.98 7.69
CA SER A 292 5.48 -1.85 7.32
C SER A 292 5.07 -0.40 7.06
N SER A 293 4.21 -0.19 6.06
CA SER A 293 3.62 1.12 5.76
C SER A 293 2.70 1.64 6.85
N VAL A 294 2.23 0.77 7.75
CA VAL A 294 1.35 1.15 8.86
C VAL A 294 2.00 2.23 9.74
N PHE A 295 3.31 2.15 9.96
CA PHE A 295 4.06 3.15 10.75
C PHE A 295 3.87 4.55 10.18
N LEU A 296 4.06 4.67 8.86
CA LEU A 296 3.89 5.93 8.15
C LEU A 296 2.44 6.41 8.24
N ASN A 297 1.48 5.52 8.05
CA ASN A 297 0.06 5.88 8.05
C ASN A 297 -0.38 6.40 9.43
N ILE A 298 0.00 5.70 10.51
CA ILE A 298 -0.29 6.13 11.88
C ILE A 298 0.39 7.47 12.17
N TYR A 299 1.67 7.61 11.84
CA TYR A 299 2.40 8.86 12.07
C TYR A 299 1.74 10.05 11.37
N LEU A 300 1.39 9.89 10.08
CA LEU A 300 0.80 10.96 9.29
C LEU A 300 -0.60 11.31 9.79
N GLU A 301 -1.46 10.33 10.08
CA GLU A 301 -2.82 10.59 10.54
C GLU A 301 -2.88 11.07 12.00
N THR A 302 -1.83 10.91 12.79
CA THR A 302 -1.80 11.41 14.18
C THR A 302 -1.66 12.94 14.21
N ASP A 303 -2.49 13.56 15.05
CA ASP A 303 -2.40 14.99 15.37
C ASP A 303 -1.00 15.38 15.88
N GLU A 304 -0.52 16.57 15.49
CA GLU A 304 0.84 17.02 15.82
C GLU A 304 1.08 17.14 17.33
N ALA A 305 0.04 17.46 18.11
CA ALA A 305 0.16 17.62 19.55
C ALA A 305 0.58 16.32 20.25
N VAL A 306 0.15 15.16 19.73
CA VAL A 306 0.37 13.84 20.37
C VAL A 306 1.43 13.02 19.63
N ARG A 307 1.75 13.37 18.38
CA ARG A 307 2.62 12.56 17.51
C ARG A 307 4.00 12.27 18.12
N ASN A 308 4.59 13.26 18.78
CA ASN A 308 5.92 13.14 19.39
C ASN A 308 5.94 12.28 20.66
N GLU A 309 4.77 11.94 21.20
CA GLU A 309 4.65 11.05 22.36
C GLU A 309 4.63 9.56 21.96
N ILE A 310 4.39 9.27 20.68
CA ILE A 310 4.36 7.91 20.15
C ILE A 310 5.77 7.46 19.78
N ASN A 311 6.18 6.32 20.32
CA ASN A 311 7.47 5.72 20.04
C ASN A 311 7.35 4.71 18.90
N PHE A 312 7.83 5.08 17.72
CA PHE A 312 7.88 4.22 16.54
C PHE A 312 9.24 3.51 16.46
N ASN A 313 9.22 2.18 16.54
CA ASN A 313 10.39 1.31 16.56
C ASN A 313 10.32 0.29 15.43
N VAL A 314 11.31 0.31 14.52
CA VAL A 314 11.29 -0.49 13.29
C VAL A 314 12.54 -1.36 13.21
N LEU A 315 12.35 -2.68 13.09
CA LEU A 315 13.40 -3.62 12.71
C LEU A 315 13.46 -3.74 11.18
N LEU A 316 14.47 -3.14 10.57
CA LEU A 316 14.69 -3.12 9.12
C LEU A 316 15.35 -4.42 8.63
N VAL A 317 14.52 -5.40 8.28
CA VAL A 317 15.01 -6.69 7.77
C VAL A 317 15.18 -6.69 6.25
N TYR A 318 14.17 -6.21 5.51
CA TYR A 318 14.08 -6.43 4.06
C TYR A 318 14.39 -5.17 3.25
N ASN A 319 13.55 -4.15 3.37
CA ASN A 319 13.64 -2.99 2.52
C ASN A 319 14.55 -1.92 3.14
N LYS A 320 15.87 -2.11 3.07
CA LYS A 320 16.85 -1.10 3.50
C LYS A 320 16.65 0.27 2.83
N LYS A 321 15.96 0.31 1.68
CA LYS A 321 15.58 1.57 1.02
C LYS A 321 14.51 2.37 1.76
N MET A 322 13.84 1.78 2.76
CA MET A 322 12.94 2.47 3.67
C MET A 322 13.67 3.26 4.77
N LYS A 323 14.95 2.93 5.04
CA LYS A 323 15.75 3.59 6.09
C LYS A 323 15.72 5.12 5.97
N PRO A 324 15.94 5.73 4.79
CA PRO A 324 15.90 7.18 4.65
C PRO A 324 14.53 7.78 4.99
N ILE A 325 13.43 7.06 4.71
CA ILE A 325 12.07 7.51 5.05
C ILE A 325 11.90 7.50 6.56
N PHE A 326 12.19 6.38 7.21
CA PHE A 326 12.03 6.24 8.65
C PHE A 326 12.92 7.20 9.44
N ASN A 327 14.13 7.48 8.95
CA ASN A 327 15.00 8.52 9.50
C ASN A 327 14.35 9.92 9.39
N ARG A 328 13.73 10.26 8.26
CA ARG A 328 13.05 11.56 8.09
C ARG A 328 11.88 11.76 9.05
N PHE A 329 11.26 10.67 9.50
CA PHE A 329 10.19 10.69 10.50
C PHE A 329 10.68 10.50 11.93
N ASN A 330 12.00 10.47 12.15
CA ASN A 330 12.63 10.25 13.46
C ASN A 330 12.17 8.95 14.15
N PHE A 331 12.00 7.87 13.37
CA PHE A 331 11.72 6.55 13.96
C PHE A 331 13.01 5.94 14.51
N ASN A 332 12.87 5.12 15.56
CA ASN A 332 13.97 4.30 16.06
C ASN A 332 14.15 3.11 15.13
N ILE A 333 15.36 2.96 14.56
CA ILE A 333 15.66 1.93 13.56
C ILE A 333 16.66 0.93 14.12
N PHE A 334 16.33 -0.35 14.00
CA PHE A 334 17.16 -1.51 14.32
C PHE A 334 17.47 -2.29 13.03
N GLU A 335 18.63 -2.95 12.92
CA GLU A 335 19.09 -3.65 11.70
C GLU A 335 19.56 -5.09 11.95
#